data_AF-K1GHW1-F1
#
_entry.id   AF-K1GHW1-F1
#
_cell.length_a   1.000
_cell.length_b   1.000
_cell.length_c   1.000
_cell.angle_alpha   90.00
_cell.angle_beta   90.00
_cell.angle_gamma   90.00
#
_symmetry.space_group_name_H-M   'P 1'
#
loop_
_entity.id
_entity.type
_entity.pdbx_description
1 polymer ?
#
loop_
_entity_poly.entity_id
_entity_poly.type
_entity_poly.pdbx_seq_one_letter_code
_entity_poly.pdbx_strand_id
1 'polypeptide(L)' 'MTIFYDPEYEKVSELVSKYMIYDEEKKEFIIPKDAPKEVHEAYKRKKEIWGKYQEY' A
#
# COMPACT_ATOMS: atom_id res chain seq x y z
N MET A 1 1.14 18.74 -11.54
CA MET A 1 1.17 17.51 -10.71
C MET A 1 0.09 16.59 -11.26
N THR A 2 0.46 15.73 -12.21
CA THR A 2 -0.48 14.73 -12.75
C THR A 2 -0.65 13.68 -11.67
N ILE A 3 -1.73 13.75 -10.92
CA ILE A 3 -2.07 12.74 -9.91
C ILE A 3 -2.57 11.55 -10.73
N PHE A 4 -1.69 10.56 -10.96
CA PHE A 4 -2.07 9.31 -11.61
C PHE A 4 -3.06 8.61 -10.69
N TYR A 5 -4.35 8.77 -11.01
CA TYR A 5 -5.46 8.21 -10.26
C TYR A 5 -5.73 6.81 -10.81
N ASP A 6 -4.92 5.85 -10.37
CA ASP A 6 -5.18 4.46 -10.69
C ASP A 6 -6.27 3.94 -9.72
N PRO A 7 -7.46 3.58 -10.23
CA PRO A 7 -8.56 3.13 -9.38
C PRO A 7 -8.26 1.78 -8.70
N GLU A 8 -7.34 0.96 -9.24
CA GLU A 8 -6.85 -0.21 -8.53
C GLU A 8 -5.94 0.20 -7.38
N TYR A 9 -5.04 1.16 -7.57
CA TYR A 9 -4.18 1.73 -6.52
C TYR A 9 -5.02 2.30 -5.36
N GLU A 10 -6.07 3.05 -5.66
CA GLU A 10 -6.95 3.62 -4.63
C GLU A 10 -7.62 2.51 -3.80
N LYS A 11 -8.22 1.50 -4.46
CA LYS A 11 -8.84 0.36 -3.78
C LYS A 11 -7.88 -0.41 -2.90
N VAL A 12 -6.70 -0.76 -3.41
CA VAL A 12 -5.70 -1.48 -2.60
C VAL A 12 -5.15 -0.59 -1.49
N SER A 13 -5.02 0.71 -1.73
CA SER A 13 -4.55 1.66 -0.72
C SER A 13 -5.53 1.84 0.43
N GLU A 14 -6.84 1.95 0.16
CA GLU A 14 -7.86 1.98 1.21
C GLU A 14 -7.86 0.70 2.05
N LEU A 15 -7.74 -0.46 1.38
CA LEU A 15 -7.77 -1.76 2.03
C LEU A 15 -6.54 -1.96 2.93
N VAL A 16 -5.37 -1.56 2.45
CA VAL A 16 -4.11 -1.56 3.19
C VAL A 16 -4.14 -0.54 4.33
N SER A 17 -4.64 0.67 4.09
CA SER A 17 -4.60 1.77 5.07
C SER A 17 -5.37 1.46 6.35
N LYS A 18 -6.41 0.63 6.29
CA LYS A 18 -7.16 0.17 7.47
C LYS A 18 -6.32 -0.65 8.45
N TYR A 19 -5.28 -1.31 7.96
CA TYR A 19 -4.38 -2.16 8.73
C TYR A 19 -2.97 -1.58 8.82
N MET A 20 -2.72 -0.45 8.16
CA MET A 20 -1.41 0.16 8.09
C MET A 20 -1.13 0.87 9.41
N ILE A 21 -0.16 0.34 10.14
CA ILE A 21 0.26 0.89 11.42
C ILE A 21 1.54 1.67 11.16
N TYR A 22 1.62 2.87 11.72
CA TYR A 22 2.86 3.62 11.72
C TYR A 22 3.74 3.10 12.86
N ASP A 23 4.86 2.49 12.49
CA ASP A 23 5.87 2.04 13.44
C ASP A 23 6.79 3.22 13.76
N GLU A 24 6.66 3.78 14.96
CA GLU A 24 7.44 4.95 15.37
C GLU A 24 8.94 4.65 15.52
N GLU A 25 9.30 3.41 15.89
CA GLU A 25 10.70 3.01 16.03
C GLU A 25 11.42 3.00 14.67
N LYS A 26 10.74 2.51 13.62
CA LYS A 26 11.28 2.47 12.26
C LYS A 26 10.94 3.72 11.44
N LYS A 27 10.00 4.55 11.92
CA LYS A 27 9.41 5.67 11.19
C LYS A 27 8.84 5.24 9.83
N GLU A 28 8.28 4.03 9.78
CA GLU A 28 7.77 3.42 8.56
C GLU A 28 6.36 2.87 8.77
N PHE A 29 5.59 2.86 7.68
CA PHE A 29 4.27 2.23 7.66
C PHE A 29 4.41 0.73 7.43
N ILE A 30 4.01 -0.06 8.41
CA ILE A 30 4.05 -1.51 8.38
C ILE A 30 2.64 -2.10 8.40
N ILE A 31 2.49 -3.26 7.77
CA ILE A 31 1.28 -4.07 7.89
C ILE A 31 1.57 -5.15 8.92
N PRO A 32 0.76 -5.27 9.99
CA PRO A 32 0.94 -6.29 11.01
C PRO A 32 0.80 -7.68 10.39
N LYS A 33 1.58 -8.66 10.85
CA LYS A 33 1.50 -10.05 10.37
C LYS A 33 0.16 -10.73 10.66
N ASP A 34 -0.62 -10.17 11.59
CA ASP A 34 -1.96 -10.62 11.94
C ASP A 34 -3.00 -10.17 10.90
N ALA A 35 -2.63 -9.27 9.98
CA ALA A 35 -3.52 -8.80 8.95
C ALA A 35 -3.98 -9.96 8.02
N PRO A 36 -5.21 -9.87 7.48
CA PRO A 36 -5.70 -10.83 6.51
C PRO A 36 -4.75 -11.00 5.32
N LYS A 37 -4.67 -12.21 4.76
CA LYS A 37 -3.87 -12.48 3.55
C LYS A 37 -4.18 -11.50 2.42
N GLU A 38 -5.45 -11.14 2.25
CA GLU A 38 -5.92 -10.17 1.27
C GLU A 38 -5.25 -8.79 1.41
N VAL A 39 -5.01 -8.34 2.64
CA VAL A 39 -4.32 -7.07 2.93
C VAL A 39 -2.84 -7.16 2.57
N HIS A 40 -2.20 -8.29 2.86
CA HIS A 40 -0.81 -8.54 2.46
C HIS A 40 -0.65 -8.59 0.94
N GLU A 41 -1.58 -9.22 0.23
CA GLU A 41 -1.61 -9.23 -1.23
C GLU A 41 -1.86 -7.83 -1.81
N ALA A 42 -2.81 -7.08 -1.24
CA ALA A 42 -3.08 -5.70 -1.61
C ALA A 42 -1.86 -4.80 -1.40
N TYR A 43 -1.12 -4.96 -0.30
CA TYR A 43 0.12 -4.22 -0.04
C TYR A 43 1.20 -4.52 -1.07
N LYS A 44 1.37 -5.79 -1.46
CA LYS A 44 2.30 -6.20 -2.51
C LYS A 44 1.91 -5.59 -3.86
N ARG A 45 0.62 -5.62 -4.20
CA ARG A 45 0.08 -5.06 -5.45
C ARG A 45 0.21 -3.53 -5.50
N LYS A 46 -0.03 -2.85 -4.38
CA LYS A 46 0.23 -1.41 -4.21
C LYS A 46 1.68 -1.06 -4.52
N LYS A 47 2.64 -1.84 -4.00
CA LYS A 47 4.08 -1.66 -4.29
C LYS A 47 4.42 -1.89 -5.76
N GLU A 48 3.82 -2.91 -6.39
CA GLU A 48 4.04 -3.18 -7.81
C GLU A 48 3.53 -2.04 -8.69
N ILE A 49 2.32 -1.55 -8.41
CA ILE A 49 1.73 -0.40 -9.11
C ILE A 49 2.61 0.84 -8.91
N TRP A 50 3.02 1.14 -7.67
CA TRP A 50 3.91 2.25 -7.37
C TRP A 50 5.27 2.14 -8.08
N GLY A 51 5.84 0.94 -8.15
CA GLY A 51 7.10 0.68 -8.87
C GLY A 51 6.98 0.98 -10.36
N LYS A 52 5.88 0.56 -11.01
CA LYS A 52 5.60 0.92 -12.41
C LYS A 52 5.49 2.44 -12.60
N TYR A 53 4.92 3.15 -11.64
CA TYR A 53 4.80 4.60 -11.71
C TYR A 53 6.11 5.36 -11.42
N GLN A 54 7.05 4.79 -10.68
CA GLN A 54 8.39 5.41 -10.49
C GLN A 54 9.31 5.23 -11.70
N GLU A 55 9.02 4.29 -12.59
CA GLU A 55 9.82 4.04 -13.80
C GLU A 55 9.49 5.03 -14.95
N TYR A 56 8.41 5.82 -14.80
CA TYR A 56 7.99 6.90 -15.70
C TYR A 56 8.48 8.27 -15.23
#